data_AF-A0A2W4W2V5-F1
#
_entry.id   AF-A0A2W4W2V5-F1
#
_cell.length_a   1.000
_cell.length_b   1.000
_cell.length_c   1.000
_cell.angle_alpha   90.00
_cell.angle_beta   90.00
_cell.angle_gamma   90.00
#
_symmetry.space_group_name_H-M   'P 1'
#
loop_
_entity.id
_entity.type
_entity.pdbx_description
1 polymer ?
#
loop_
_entity_poly.entity_id
_entity_poly.type
_entity_poly.pdbx_seq_one_letter_code
_entity_poly.pdbx_strand_id
1 'polypeptide(L)'
;MLPLLEAGTEVLINPAAYRQQLPQPGDLVVAHHPHQPGLLLIKWVVYVDPGRCFLQGLNTAASTDSREFGLVLQRDILGQVVCRFP
;
A
#
# COMPACT_ATOMS: atom_id res chain seq x y z
N MET A 1 -4.75 -3.39 9.04
CA MET A 1 -5.31 -3.95 7.79
C MET A 1 -6.12 -5.18 8.16
N LEU A 2 -7.07 -5.04 9.09
CA LEU A 2 -7.75 -6.19 9.68
C LEU A 2 -8.68 -6.89 8.67
N PRO A 3 -8.86 -8.21 8.79
CA PRO A 3 -8.21 -9.11 9.76
C PRO A 3 -6.80 -9.58 9.32
N LEU A 4 -6.32 -9.18 8.14
CA LEU A 4 -5.06 -9.69 7.58
C LEU A 4 -3.82 -9.28 8.38
N LEU A 5 -3.75 -8.02 8.81
CA LEU A 5 -2.68 -7.50 9.66
C LEU A 5 -3.29 -6.72 10.82
N GLU A 6 -2.95 -7.17 12.03
CA GLU A 6 -3.23 -6.50 13.29
C GLU A 6 -2.16 -5.43 13.58
N ALA A 7 -2.43 -4.57 14.55
CA ALA A 7 -1.40 -3.65 15.02
C ALA A 7 -0.25 -4.44 15.65
N GLY A 8 0.99 -4.11 15.28
CA GLY A 8 2.18 -4.83 15.73
C GLY A 8 2.58 -6.03 14.86
N THR A 9 1.77 -6.44 13.88
CA THR A 9 2.20 -7.47 12.91
C THR A 9 3.38 -6.95 12.08
N GLU A 10 4.47 -7.69 12.10
CA GLU A 10 5.65 -7.41 11.28
C GLU A 10 5.48 -8.02 9.87
N VAL A 11 5.97 -7.29 8.86
CA VAL A 11 5.92 -7.73 7.47
C VAL A 11 7.28 -7.59 6.80
N LEU A 12 7.57 -8.48 5.85
CA LEU A 12 8.70 -8.32 4.95
C LEU A 12 8.22 -7.64 3.67
N ILE A 13 9.03 -6.68 3.18
CA ILE A 13 8.80 -6.02 1.90
C ILE A 13 9.89 -6.37 0.90
N ASN A 14 9.54 -6.36 -0.38
CA ASN A 14 10.47 -6.34 -1.50
C ASN A 14 10.54 -4.91 -2.09
N PRO A 15 11.58 -4.11 -1.75
CA PRO A 15 11.72 -2.76 -2.28
C PRO A 15 12.09 -2.71 -3.77
N ALA A 16 12.53 -3.83 -4.34
CA ALA A 16 12.89 -3.93 -5.76
C ALA A 16 11.69 -4.29 -6.66
N ALA A 17 10.53 -4.64 -6.08
CA ALA A 17 9.37 -5.17 -6.80
C ALA A 17 8.93 -4.29 -7.99
N TYR A 18 9.10 -2.97 -7.88
CA TYR A 18 8.60 -1.99 -8.85
C TYR A 18 9.71 -1.21 -9.57
N ARG A 19 10.95 -1.72 -9.59
CA ARG A 19 12.05 -1.10 -10.35
C ARG A 19 11.91 -1.27 -11.87
N GLN A 20 11.29 -2.37 -12.30
CA GLN A 20 11.15 -2.73 -13.73
C GLN A 20 9.70 -2.91 -14.18
N GLN A 21 8.76 -2.88 -13.24
CA GLN A 21 7.34 -3.07 -13.50
C GLN A 21 6.50 -2.12 -12.64
N LEU A 22 5.28 -1.85 -13.09
CA LEU A 22 4.31 -1.09 -12.30
C LEU A 22 3.71 -2.00 -11.21
N PRO A 23 3.25 -1.42 -10.09
CA PRO A 23 2.32 -2.11 -9.18
C PRO A 23 1.11 -2.63 -9.94
N GLN A 24 0.51 -3.72 -9.47
CA GLN A 24 -0.63 -4.35 -10.12
C GLN A 24 -1.82 -4.46 -9.16
N PRO A 25 -3.07 -4.47 -9.67
CA PRO A 25 -4.23 -4.81 -8.86
C PRO A 25 -4.03 -6.12 -8.10
N GLY A 26 -4.31 -6.10 -6.79
CA GLY A 26 -4.07 -7.24 -5.92
C GLY A 26 -2.68 -7.27 -5.27
N ASP A 27 -1.80 -6.31 -5.52
CA ASP A 27 -0.58 -6.15 -4.72
C ASP A 27 -0.89 -5.55 -3.35
N LEU A 28 -0.28 -6.10 -2.29
CA LEU A 28 -0.23 -5.44 -0.98
C LEU A 28 1.05 -4.61 -0.93
N VAL A 29 0.94 -3.30 -0.70
CA VAL A 29 2.10 -2.39 -0.79
C VAL A 29 2.31 -1.58 0.47
N VAL A 30 3.57 -1.20 0.69
CA VAL A 30 3.94 -0.13 1.61
C VAL A 30 4.13 1.16 0.83
N ALA A 31 3.50 2.24 1.25
CA ALA A 31 3.60 3.54 0.59
C ALA A 31 3.68 4.69 1.60
N HIS A 32 4.28 5.81 1.18
CA HIS A 32 4.17 7.06 1.92
C HIS A 32 2.76 7.64 1.81
N HIS A 33 2.24 8.21 2.90
CA HIS A 33 0.98 8.93 2.87
C HIS A 33 1.15 10.23 2.04
N PRO A 34 0.28 10.50 1.04
CA PRO A 34 0.49 11.60 0.09
C PRO A 34 0.47 13.00 0.72
N HIS A 35 -0.23 13.17 1.84
CA HIS A 35 -0.37 14.45 2.54
C HIS A 35 0.25 14.50 3.95
N GLN A 36 0.91 13.43 4.41
CA GLN A 36 1.46 13.35 5.77
C GLN A 36 2.90 12.82 5.68
N PRO A 37 3.90 13.71 5.57
CA PRO A 37 5.30 13.31 5.41
C PRO A 37 5.76 12.38 6.53
N GLY A 38 6.48 11.32 6.16
CA GLY A 38 7.00 10.32 7.10
C GLY A 38 5.99 9.25 7.55
N LEU A 39 4.69 9.44 7.33
CA LEU A 39 3.71 8.40 7.62
C LEU A 39 3.73 7.32 6.53
N LEU A 40 3.87 6.06 6.94
CA LEU A 40 3.80 4.88 6.07
C LEU A 40 2.45 4.19 6.19
N LEU A 41 1.96 3.66 5.06
CA LEU A 41 0.70 2.97 4.94
C LEU A 41 0.92 1.58 4.36
N ILE A 42 0.16 0.61 4.85
CA ILE A 42 -0.02 -0.69 4.17
C ILE A 42 -1.44 -0.77 3.62
N LYS A 43 -1.58 -0.99 2.32
CA LYS A 43 -2.85 -1.00 1.58
C LYS A 43 -2.78 -1.92 0.36
N TRP A 44 -3.93 -2.41 -0.09
CA TRP A 44 -4.06 -3.15 -1.35
C TRP A 44 -4.14 -2.17 -2.51
N VAL A 45 -3.44 -2.47 -3.60
CA VAL A 45 -3.66 -1.83 -4.91
C VAL A 45 -4.96 -2.39 -5.48
N VAL A 46 -5.96 -1.53 -5.67
CA VAL A 46 -7.25 -1.93 -6.27
C VAL A 46 -7.23 -1.71 -7.78
N TYR A 47 -6.70 -0.58 -8.22
CA TYR A 47 -6.46 -0.29 -9.63
C TYR A 47 -5.27 0.64 -9.80
N VAL A 48 -4.80 0.71 -11.03
CA VAL A 48 -3.65 1.54 -11.44
C VAL A 48 -4.13 2.47 -12.55
N ASP A 49 -3.90 3.75 -12.35
CA ASP A 49 -4.06 4.82 -13.34
C ASP A 49 -2.62 5.23 -13.76
N PRO A 50 -2.31 5.70 -14.98
CA PRO A 50 -0.93 5.84 -15.44
C PRO A 50 0.03 6.52 -14.43
N GLY A 51 0.91 5.70 -13.82
CA GLY A 51 1.89 6.12 -12.82
C GLY A 51 1.37 6.35 -11.39
N ARG A 52 0.11 6.00 -11.10
CA ARG A 52 -0.56 6.20 -9.81
C ARG A 52 -1.41 5.00 -9.43
N CYS A 53 -1.53 4.73 -8.13
CA CYS A 53 -2.30 3.62 -7.61
C CYS A 53 -3.45 4.12 -6.74
N PHE A 54 -4.62 3.48 -6.90
CA PHE A 54 -5.66 3.57 -5.90
C PHE A 54 -5.44 2.49 -4.85
N LEU A 55 -5.16 2.94 -3.63
CA LEU A 55 -4.84 2.10 -2.50
C LEU A 55 -6.04 2.00 -1.58
N GLN A 56 -6.46 0.80 -1.20
CA GLN A 56 -7.59 0.59 -0.30
C GLN A 56 -7.24 -0.37 0.84
N GLY A 57 -7.76 -0.09 2.03
CA GLY A 57 -7.61 -1.02 3.14
C GLY A 57 -8.69 -2.09 3.16
N LEU A 58 -8.35 -3.24 3.75
CA LEU A 58 -9.28 -4.36 3.89
C LEU A 58 -10.42 -4.05 4.87
N ASN A 59 -10.14 -3.34 5.96
CA ASN A 59 -11.16 -2.87 6.91
C ASN A 59 -11.76 -1.55 6.40
N THR A 60 -12.70 -1.64 5.48
CA THR A 60 -13.32 -0.49 4.79
C THR A 60 -13.94 0.54 5.72
N ALA A 61 -14.43 0.12 6.89
CA ALA A 61 -15.09 0.99 7.88
C ALA A 61 -14.11 1.86 8.68
N ALA A 62 -12.83 1.47 8.78
CA ALA A 62 -11.84 2.15 9.62
C ALA A 62 -10.56 2.55 8.85
N SER A 63 -10.51 2.29 7.54
CA SER A 63 -9.32 2.53 6.73
C SER A 63 -9.33 3.93 6.11
N THR A 64 -8.39 4.78 6.54
CA THR A 64 -7.97 5.96 5.76
C THR A 64 -7.14 5.50 4.58
N ASP A 65 -7.65 5.72 3.37
CA ASP A 65 -7.07 5.24 2.12
C ASP A 65 -7.43 6.15 0.92
N SER A 66 -7.23 5.69 -0.31
CA SER A 66 -7.43 6.51 -1.53
C SER A 66 -8.86 7.00 -1.71
N ARG A 67 -9.85 6.43 -1.01
CA ARG A 67 -11.22 6.99 -0.95
C ARG A 67 -11.25 8.39 -0.33
N GLU A 68 -10.31 8.69 0.57
CA GLU A 68 -10.22 9.96 1.28
C GLU A 68 -9.11 10.86 0.71
N PHE A 69 -7.92 10.31 0.45
CA PHE A 69 -6.76 11.11 0.02
C PHE A 69 -6.44 11.05 -1.48
N GLY A 70 -7.18 10.28 -2.28
CA GLY A 70 -6.96 10.14 -3.72
C GLY A 70 -5.83 9.18 -4.09
N LEU A 71 -5.33 9.29 -5.32
CA LEU A 71 -4.33 8.36 -5.88
C LEU A 71 -2.93 8.63 -5.33
N VAL A 72 -2.16 7.56 -5.11
CA VAL A 72 -0.76 7.61 -4.65
C VAL A 72 0.17 7.45 -5.85
N LEU A 73 1.20 8.29 -5.96
CA LEU A 73 2.17 8.18 -7.05
C LEU A 73 3.01 6.91 -6.90
N GLN A 74 3.40 6.29 -8.01
CA GLN A 74 4.26 5.11 -7.98
C GLN A 74 5.57 5.34 -7.23
N ARG A 75 6.16 6.53 -7.34
CA ARG A 75 7.40 6.88 -6.63
C ARG A 75 7.27 6.90 -5.10
N ASP A 76 6.04 7.00 -4.59
CA ASP A 76 5.75 7.02 -3.16
C ASP A 76 5.46 5.60 -2.64
N ILE A 77 5.47 4.59 -3.51
CA ILE A 77 5.37 3.17 -3.13
C ILE A 77 6.78 2.64 -2.85
N LEU A 78 7.02 2.21 -1.61
CA LEU A 78 8.32 1.71 -1.15
C LEU A 78 8.59 0.29 -1.63
N GLY A 79 7.55 -0.54 -1.78
CA GLY A 79 7.69 -1.93 -2.19
C GLY A 79 6.45 -2.77 -1.92
N GLN A 80 6.49 -4.01 -2.40
CA GLN A 80 5.43 -5.00 -2.22
C GLN A 80 5.65 -5.74 -0.89
N VAL A 81 4.59 -5.95 -0.12
CA VAL A 81 4.59 -6.86 1.03
C VAL A 81 4.58 -8.30 0.52
N VAL A 82 5.57 -9.10 0.91
CA VAL A 82 5.75 -10.48 0.41
C VAL A 82 5.40 -11.54 1.44
N CYS A 83 5.51 -11.23 2.73
CA CYS A 83 5.02 -12.07 3.81
C CYS A 83 4.77 -11.25 5.09
N ARG A 84 4.03 -11.86 6.02
CA ARG A 84 3.93 -11.42 7.41
C ARG A 84 4.62 -12.44 8.30
N PHE A 85 5.19 -11.99 9.41
CA PHE A 85 5.72 -12.88 10.43
C PHE A 85 4.57 -13.51 11.24
N PRO A 86 4.79 -14.68 11.87
CA PRO A 86 3.79 -15.38 12.68
C PRO A 86 3.26 -14.53 13.83
#